data_AF-A0A1V4R2M5-F1
#
_entry.id   AF-A0A1V4R2M5-F1
#
_cell.length_a   1.000
_cell.length_b   1.000
_cell.length_c   1.000
_cell.angle_alpha   90.00
_cell.angle_beta   90.00
_cell.angle_gamma   90.00
#
_symmetry.space_group_name_H-M   'P 1'
#
loop_
_entity.id
_entity.type
_entity.pdbx_description
1 polymer ?
#
loop_
_entity_poly.entity_id
_entity_poly.type
_entity_poly.pdbx_seq_one_letter_code
_entity_poly.pdbx_strand_id
1 'polypeptide(L)'
;MAYFYSKLLLTFIGFVFCIPAFFKEKREVPLTLLFVLFFFLNEILTTSMAIFGIRDIIGKEWNWSGKILASIVFIIIIIILRKYKKFDFGFTFKQKKGSLKPVLIFIGIISIIHIVSLWFTVSKGKPSLESHLFQLTIPGISEEIAYRGLLLGILNVVFKKRIKIWGASLGYGTVVISILFHWKRLPIQVW
;
A
#
# COMPACT_ATOMS: atom_id res chain seq x y z
N MET A 1 17.72 12.28 10.13
CA MET A 1 18.38 12.82 8.92
C MET A 1 18.62 11.76 7.86
N ALA A 2 19.46 10.74 8.06
CA ALA A 2 19.77 9.73 7.03
C ALA A 2 18.53 9.02 6.43
N TYR A 3 17.54 8.67 7.26
CA TYR A 3 16.28 8.06 6.84
C TYR A 3 15.40 8.96 5.95
N PHE A 4 15.50 10.28 6.13
CA PHE A 4 14.76 11.25 5.31
C PHE A 4 15.40 11.38 3.93
N TYR A 5 16.74 11.45 3.86
CA TYR A 5 17.48 11.53 2.59
C TYR A 5 17.37 10.24 1.77
N SER A 6 17.42 9.06 2.38
CA SER A 6 17.24 7.79 1.66
C SER A 6 15.84 7.67 1.06
N LYS A 7 14.81 8.20 1.74
CA LYS A 7 13.44 8.30 1.22
C LYS A 7 13.33 9.25 0.05
N LEU A 8 13.89 10.45 0.18
CA LEU A 8 13.84 11.47 -0.87
C LEU A 8 14.55 10.99 -2.14
N LEU A 9 15.66 10.27 -1.97
CA LEU A 9 16.38 9.59 -3.05
C LEU A 9 15.53 8.50 -3.73
N LEU A 10 14.91 7.59 -2.98
CA LEU A 10 14.07 6.53 -3.53
C LEU A 10 12.82 7.08 -4.23
N THR A 11 12.20 8.11 -3.67
CA THR A 11 11.07 8.82 -4.28
C THR A 11 11.51 9.52 -5.56
N PHE A 12 12.66 10.17 -5.58
CA PHE A 12 13.23 10.80 -6.77
C PHE A 12 13.54 9.78 -7.87
N ILE A 13 14.23 8.68 -7.54
CA ILE A 13 14.52 7.58 -8.47
C ILE A 13 13.22 7.04 -9.06
N GLY A 14 12.24 6.75 -8.22
CA GLY A 14 10.95 6.27 -8.69
C GLY A 14 10.22 7.27 -9.60
N PHE A 15 10.28 8.57 -9.30
CA PHE A 15 9.69 9.61 -10.14
C PHE A 15 10.38 9.67 -11.50
N VAL A 16 11.71 9.59 -11.55
CA VAL A 16 12.50 9.52 -12.79
C VAL A 16 12.10 8.33 -13.66
N PHE A 17 11.90 7.16 -13.06
CA PHE A 17 11.39 5.98 -13.78
C PHE A 17 9.95 6.15 -14.30
N CYS A 18 9.16 7.04 -13.70
CA CYS A 18 7.80 7.35 -14.15
C CYS A 18 7.73 8.43 -15.23
N ILE A 19 8.74 9.31 -15.38
CA ILE A 19 8.77 10.41 -16.37
C ILE A 19 8.33 9.97 -17.78
N PRO A 20 8.82 8.85 -18.36
CA PRO A 20 8.39 8.42 -19.69
C PRO A 20 6.88 8.16 -19.81
N ALA A 21 6.21 7.79 -18.73
CA ALA A 21 4.76 7.57 -18.66
C ALA A 21 3.97 8.88 -18.49
N PHE A 22 4.62 9.99 -18.13
CA PHE A 22 4.02 11.33 -18.10
C PHE A 22 3.92 11.97 -19.48
N PHE A 23 4.88 11.71 -20.36
CA PHE A 23 4.95 12.40 -21.64
C PHE A 23 4.42 11.59 -22.84
N LYS A 24 4.32 10.25 -22.74
CA LYS A 24 4.04 9.39 -23.92
C LYS A 24 2.64 8.76 -23.98
N GLU A 25 1.80 8.90 -22.95
CA GLU A 25 0.47 8.26 -22.93
C GLU A 25 -0.66 9.29 -22.91
N LYS A 26 -1.69 9.08 -23.74
CA LYS A 26 -2.97 9.78 -23.60
C LYS A 26 -3.62 9.29 -22.31
N ARG A 27 -3.62 10.14 -21.28
CA ARG A 27 -4.11 9.81 -19.94
C ARG A 27 -5.61 10.01 -19.84
N GLU A 28 -6.27 9.09 -19.15
CA GLU A 28 -7.64 9.32 -18.66
C GLU A 28 -7.58 10.27 -17.47
N VAL A 29 -7.63 11.58 -17.74
CA VAL A 29 -7.60 12.65 -16.71
C VAL A 29 -8.62 12.39 -15.58
N PRO A 30 -9.88 11.99 -15.85
CA PRO A 30 -10.83 11.70 -14.79
C PRO A 30 -10.40 10.57 -13.84
N LEU A 31 -9.78 9.50 -14.38
CA LEU A 31 -9.29 8.39 -13.55
C LEU A 31 -8.04 8.77 -12.76
N THR A 32 -7.21 9.67 -13.30
CA THR A 32 -6.05 10.20 -12.58
C THR A 32 -6.51 11.04 -11.39
N LEU A 33 -7.54 11.88 -11.58
CA LEU A 33 -8.15 12.64 -10.49
C LEU A 33 -8.81 11.73 -9.46
N LEU A 34 -9.52 10.68 -9.90
CA LEU A 34 -10.12 9.68 -9.01
C LEU A 34 -9.07 8.97 -8.15
N PHE A 35 -7.93 8.61 -8.75
CA PHE A 35 -6.80 8.05 -8.02
C PHE A 35 -6.29 9.01 -6.95
N VAL A 36 -6.07 10.29 -7.28
CA VAL A 36 -5.59 11.30 -6.32
C VAL A 36 -6.60 11.48 -5.19
N LEU A 37 -7.89 11.59 -5.52
CA LEU A 37 -8.97 11.70 -4.54
C LEU A 37 -8.98 10.51 -3.57
N PHE A 38 -8.94 9.28 -4.09
CA PHE A 38 -8.94 8.09 -3.25
C PHE A 38 -7.65 7.94 -2.44
N PHE A 39 -6.49 8.33 -2.98
CA PHE A 39 -5.27 8.35 -2.19
C PHE A 39 -5.42 9.25 -0.95
N PHE A 40 -5.87 10.49 -1.12
CA PHE A 40 -6.10 11.38 0.01
C PHE A 40 -7.22 10.92 0.93
N LEU A 41 -8.30 10.34 0.38
CA LEU A 41 -9.37 9.75 1.19
C LEU A 41 -8.84 8.64 2.10
N ASN A 42 -7.95 7.78 1.61
CA ASN A 42 -7.30 6.75 2.44
C ASN A 42 -6.53 7.37 3.60
N GLU A 43 -5.70 8.37 3.32
CA GLU A 43 -4.86 9.02 4.33
C GLU A 43 -5.72 9.76 5.38
N ILE A 44 -6.80 10.42 4.94
CA ILE A 44 -7.76 11.07 5.85
C ILE A 44 -8.45 10.02 6.73
N LEU A 45 -9.02 8.96 6.16
CA LEU A 45 -9.76 7.96 6.95
C LEU A 45 -8.86 7.22 7.94
N THR A 46 -7.62 6.91 7.53
CA THR A 46 -6.68 6.15 8.37
C THR A 46 -6.00 7.00 9.45
N THR A 47 -6.00 8.34 9.33
CA THR A 47 -5.31 9.24 10.27
C THR A 47 -6.27 10.08 11.10
N SER A 48 -7.44 10.44 10.57
CA SER A 48 -8.39 11.36 11.21
C SER A 48 -8.85 10.89 12.59
N MET A 49 -9.21 9.62 12.76
CA MET A 49 -9.66 9.11 14.06
C MET A 49 -8.59 9.23 15.14
N ALA A 50 -7.34 8.98 14.78
CA ALA A 50 -6.21 9.13 15.69
C ALA A 50 -5.94 10.61 16.02
N ILE A 51 -6.03 11.51 15.03
CA ILE A 51 -5.84 12.96 15.24
C ILE A 51 -6.95 13.56 16.12
N PHE A 52 -8.20 13.17 15.90
CA PHE A 52 -9.35 13.72 16.62
C PHE A 52 -9.60 13.03 17.97
N GLY A 53 -8.73 12.11 18.39
CA GLY A 53 -8.84 11.42 19.67
C GLY A 53 -10.14 10.60 19.82
N ILE A 54 -10.70 10.14 18.69
CA ILE A 54 -11.89 9.31 18.70
C ILE A 54 -11.51 7.98 19.33
N ARG A 55 -12.26 7.58 20.37
CA ARG A 55 -11.96 6.35 21.11
C ARG A 55 -11.99 5.15 20.18
N ASP A 56 -10.91 4.37 20.21
CA ASP A 56 -10.81 3.15 19.44
C ASP A 56 -11.75 2.05 19.98
N ILE A 57 -12.17 1.15 19.09
CA ILE A 57 -13.04 0.03 19.40
C ILE A 57 -12.29 -1.16 20.04
N ILE A 58 -11.01 -1.37 19.71
CA ILE A 58 -10.22 -2.55 20.14
C ILE A 58 -8.95 -2.05 20.84
N GLY A 59 -9.13 -1.47 22.02
CA GLY A 59 -8.02 -1.05 22.87
C GLY A 59 -7.76 0.46 22.86
N LYS A 60 -6.53 0.84 23.17
CA LYS A 60 -6.11 2.24 23.29
C LYS A 60 -4.73 2.51 22.68
N GLU A 61 -4.01 1.47 22.27
CA GLU A 61 -2.63 1.62 21.81
C GLU A 61 -2.54 1.88 20.31
N TRP A 62 -3.58 1.52 19.55
CA TRP A 62 -3.57 1.60 18.09
C TRP A 62 -4.91 2.05 17.52
N ASN A 63 -4.86 2.68 16.34
CA ASN A 63 -6.02 3.07 15.55
C ASN A 63 -6.59 1.91 14.71
N TRP A 64 -7.29 0.96 15.34
CA TRP A 64 -8.08 -0.07 14.67
C TRP A 64 -9.28 0.53 13.95
N SER A 65 -10.02 1.42 14.61
CA SER A 65 -11.27 1.99 14.06
C SER A 65 -11.04 2.64 12.71
N GLY A 66 -10.03 3.50 12.60
CA GLY A 66 -9.74 4.23 11.37
C GLY A 66 -9.31 3.31 10.22
N LYS A 67 -8.50 2.28 10.52
CA LYS A 67 -8.08 1.30 9.50
C LYS A 67 -9.21 0.37 9.07
N ILE A 68 -10.08 -0.04 9.99
CA ILE A 68 -11.26 -0.85 9.67
C ILE A 68 -12.23 -0.04 8.82
N LEU A 69 -12.54 1.21 9.21
CA LEU A 69 -13.40 2.09 8.43
C LEU A 69 -12.85 2.31 7.02
N ALA A 70 -11.56 2.67 6.91
CA ALA A 70 -10.91 2.85 5.61
C ALA A 70 -11.01 1.58 4.75
N SER A 71 -10.76 0.42 5.33
CA SER A 71 -10.85 -0.87 4.62
C SER A 71 -12.27 -1.15 4.12
N ILE A 72 -13.30 -0.91 4.95
CA ILE A 72 -14.71 -1.08 4.57
C ILE A 72 -15.08 -0.15 3.43
N VAL A 73 -14.76 1.15 3.56
CA VAL A 73 -15.04 2.15 2.52
C VAL A 73 -14.40 1.74 1.19
N PHE A 74 -13.14 1.30 1.21
CA PHE A 74 -12.43 0.90 0.00
C PHE A 74 -12.97 -0.39 -0.60
N ILE A 75 -13.35 -1.38 0.22
CA ILE A 75 -14.03 -2.59 -0.26
C ILE A 75 -15.34 -2.22 -0.97
N ILE A 76 -16.14 -1.30 -0.39
CA ILE A 76 -17.39 -0.83 -1.00
C ILE A 76 -17.10 -0.17 -2.36
N ILE A 77 -16.11 0.73 -2.44
CA ILE A 77 -15.70 1.36 -3.69
C ILE A 77 -15.27 0.32 -4.72
N ILE A 78 -14.47 -0.68 -4.32
CA ILE A 78 -14.04 -1.78 -5.19
C ILE A 78 -15.26 -2.54 -5.72
N ILE A 79 -16.23 -2.90 -4.86
CA ILE A 79 -17.45 -3.61 -5.27
C ILE A 79 -18.25 -2.79 -6.29
N ILE A 80 -18.39 -1.48 -6.07
CA ILE A 80 -19.09 -0.56 -6.99
C ILE A 80 -18.35 -0.51 -8.33
N LEU A 81 -17.03 -0.31 -8.31
CA LEU A 81 -16.24 -0.15 -9.53
C LEU A 81 -16.02 -1.46 -10.29
N ARG A 82 -16.10 -2.62 -9.64
CA ARG A 82 -15.95 -3.94 -10.29
C ARG A 82 -17.02 -4.21 -11.35
N LYS A 83 -18.14 -3.48 -11.30
CA LYS A 83 -19.20 -3.51 -12.33
C LYS A 83 -18.69 -3.02 -13.69
N TYR A 84 -17.63 -2.21 -13.73
CA TYR A 84 -17.05 -1.72 -14.97
C TYR A 84 -15.92 -2.64 -15.46
N LYS A 85 -16.08 -3.18 -16.67
CA LYS A 85 -15.15 -4.15 -17.27
C LYS A 85 -13.69 -3.69 -17.38
N LYS A 86 -13.43 -2.38 -17.32
CA LYS A 86 -12.08 -1.83 -17.47
C LYS A 86 -11.20 -2.01 -16.22
N PHE A 87 -11.79 -2.23 -15.04
CA PHE A 87 -11.02 -2.37 -13.81
C PHE A 87 -10.76 -3.84 -13.46
N ASP A 88 -9.50 -4.14 -13.14
CA ASP A 88 -9.09 -5.37 -12.49
C ASP A 88 -8.35 -5.01 -11.20
N PHE A 89 -8.98 -5.33 -10.07
CA PHE A 89 -8.47 -5.02 -8.73
C PHE A 89 -7.67 -6.18 -8.11
N GLY A 90 -7.45 -7.29 -8.83
CA GLY A 90 -6.57 -8.36 -8.39
C GLY A 90 -7.04 -9.19 -7.18
N PHE A 91 -8.25 -8.96 -6.66
CA PHE A 91 -8.82 -9.77 -5.58
C PHE A 91 -9.22 -11.16 -6.08
N THR A 92 -8.32 -12.11 -5.86
CA THR A 92 -8.52 -13.53 -6.14
C THR A 92 -7.89 -14.38 -5.05
N PHE A 93 -8.58 -15.44 -4.65
CA PHE A 93 -8.01 -16.49 -3.80
C PHE A 93 -7.23 -17.53 -4.62
N LYS A 94 -7.26 -17.45 -5.96
CA LYS A 94 -6.55 -18.38 -6.85
C LYS A 94 -5.10 -17.95 -7.03
N GLN A 95 -4.17 -18.76 -6.53
CA GLN A 95 -2.75 -18.61 -6.77
C GLN A 95 -2.35 -19.30 -8.09
N LYS A 96 -1.36 -18.73 -8.81
CA LYS A 96 -0.84 -19.35 -10.03
C LYS A 96 -0.10 -20.65 -9.66
N LYS A 97 -0.41 -21.76 -10.34
CA LYS A 97 0.31 -23.02 -10.10
C LYS A 97 1.83 -22.81 -10.22
N GLY A 98 2.58 -23.34 -9.26
CA GLY A 98 4.05 -23.19 -9.19
C GLY A 98 4.55 -21.88 -8.56
N SER A 99 3.69 -20.91 -8.21
CA SER A 99 4.13 -19.65 -7.59
C SER A 99 4.43 -19.74 -6.09
N LEU A 100 3.93 -20.77 -5.39
CA LEU A 100 4.02 -20.85 -3.94
C LEU A 100 5.47 -20.91 -3.44
N LYS A 101 6.29 -21.81 -4.01
CA LYS A 101 7.70 -21.98 -3.61
C LYS A 101 8.52 -20.68 -3.74
N PRO A 102 8.56 -20.00 -4.91
CA PRO A 102 9.34 -18.76 -5.02
C PRO A 102 8.79 -17.63 -4.11
N VAL A 103 7.47 -17.57 -3.91
CA VAL A 103 6.87 -16.59 -2.98
C VAL A 103 7.31 -16.86 -1.54
N LEU A 104 7.26 -18.11 -1.07
CA LEU A 104 7.70 -18.47 0.28
C LEU A 104 9.20 -18.22 0.50
N ILE A 105 10.04 -18.53 -0.48
CA ILE A 105 11.48 -18.22 -0.43
C ILE A 105 11.67 -16.70 -0.30
N PHE A 106 10.98 -15.91 -1.13
CA PHE A 106 11.09 -14.46 -1.08
C PHE A 106 10.61 -13.88 0.24
N ILE A 107 9.45 -14.32 0.74
CA ILE A 107 8.93 -13.94 2.05
C ILE A 107 9.93 -14.30 3.15
N GLY A 108 10.49 -15.52 3.12
CA GLY A 108 11.48 -15.96 4.10
C GLY A 108 12.72 -15.06 4.13
N ILE A 109 13.29 -14.76 2.96
CA ILE A 109 14.46 -13.87 2.84
C ILE A 109 14.14 -12.48 3.40
N ILE A 110 13.03 -11.87 2.99
CA ILE A 110 12.64 -10.53 3.45
C ILE A 110 12.35 -10.53 4.95
N SER A 111 11.69 -11.56 5.48
CA SER A 111 11.44 -11.70 6.91
C SER A 111 12.72 -11.82 7.71
N ILE A 112 13.70 -12.62 7.26
CA ILE A 112 15.01 -12.74 7.93
C ILE A 112 15.72 -11.39 7.95
N ILE A 113 15.80 -10.70 6.80
CA ILE A 113 16.40 -9.37 6.72
C ILE A 113 15.71 -8.40 7.69
N HIS A 114 14.38 -8.45 7.76
CA HIS A 114 13.62 -7.58 8.64
C HIS A 114 13.88 -7.90 10.13
N ILE A 115 13.85 -9.18 10.52
CA ILE A 115 14.12 -9.62 11.90
C ILE A 115 15.53 -9.20 12.33
N VAL A 116 16.53 -9.44 11.49
CA VAL A 116 17.92 -9.01 11.76
C VAL A 116 17.99 -7.50 11.90
N SER A 117 17.33 -6.74 11.01
CA SER A 117 17.27 -5.28 11.14
C SER A 117 16.62 -4.83 12.45
N LEU A 118 15.51 -5.46 12.86
CA LEU A 118 14.81 -5.12 14.11
C LEU A 118 15.68 -5.41 15.33
N TRP A 119 16.44 -6.50 15.32
CA TRP A 119 17.38 -6.87 16.39
C TRP A 119 18.39 -5.75 16.71
N PHE A 120 18.84 -5.01 15.68
CA PHE A 120 19.78 -3.91 15.84
C PHE A 120 19.12 -2.54 16.08
N THR A 121 17.83 -2.37 15.77
CA THR A 121 17.20 -1.03 15.67
C THR A 121 16.10 -0.77 16.69
N VAL A 122 15.45 -1.81 17.23
CA VAL A 122 14.32 -1.64 18.14
C VAL A 122 14.78 -1.68 19.59
N SER A 123 14.34 -0.70 20.38
CA SER A 123 14.55 -0.69 21.84
C SER A 123 13.86 -1.88 22.50
N LYS A 124 14.45 -2.46 23.55
CA LYS A 124 14.01 -3.69 24.22
C LYS A 124 12.69 -3.58 25.04
N GLY A 125 11.73 -2.79 24.59
CA GLY A 125 10.38 -2.77 25.16
C GLY A 125 9.64 -4.06 24.83
N LYS A 126 8.78 -4.52 25.74
CA LYS A 126 7.88 -5.65 25.49
C LYS A 126 6.61 -5.13 24.82
N PRO A 127 6.32 -5.47 23.56
CA PRO A 127 5.07 -5.08 22.92
C PRO A 127 3.91 -5.77 23.63
N SER A 128 2.78 -5.08 23.79
CA SER A 128 1.56 -5.68 24.33
C SER A 128 0.99 -6.74 23.38
N LEU A 129 0.03 -7.54 23.85
CA LEU A 129 -0.70 -8.45 22.97
C LEU A 129 -1.47 -7.68 21.88
N GLU A 130 -2.04 -6.52 22.22
CA GLU A 130 -2.74 -5.63 21.27
C GLU A 130 -1.79 -5.21 20.15
N SER A 131 -0.56 -4.82 20.49
CA SER A 131 0.47 -4.45 19.52
C SER A 131 0.83 -5.57 18.54
N HIS A 132 0.95 -6.82 19.02
CA HIS A 132 1.21 -7.96 18.14
C HIS A 132 0.03 -8.24 17.21
N LEU A 133 -1.20 -8.26 17.76
CA LEU A 133 -2.40 -8.52 16.98
C LEU A 133 -2.62 -7.44 15.92
N PHE A 134 -2.46 -6.17 16.29
CA PHE A 134 -2.60 -5.06 15.36
C PHE A 134 -1.60 -5.20 14.22
N GLN A 135 -0.30 -5.28 14.51
CA GLN A 135 0.76 -5.31 13.49
C GLN A 135 0.67 -6.53 12.55
N LEU A 136 0.18 -7.67 13.04
CA LEU A 136 0.03 -8.88 12.24
C LEU A 136 -1.19 -8.87 11.31
N THR A 137 -2.18 -8.00 11.55
CA THR A 137 -3.48 -8.11 10.88
C THR A 137 -3.85 -6.86 10.09
N ILE A 138 -4.34 -5.83 10.77
CA ILE A 138 -5.11 -4.74 10.17
C ILE A 138 -4.29 -3.83 9.25
N PRO A 139 -3.06 -3.42 9.57
CA PRO A 139 -2.22 -2.63 8.68
C PRO A 139 -2.00 -3.33 7.34
N GLY A 140 -1.64 -4.61 7.36
CA GLY A 140 -1.40 -5.40 6.15
C GLY A 140 -2.67 -5.52 5.30
N ILE A 141 -3.79 -5.92 5.90
CA ILE A 141 -5.07 -6.06 5.18
C ILE A 141 -5.51 -4.73 4.56
N SER A 142 -5.49 -3.65 5.35
CA SER A 142 -5.89 -2.31 4.91
C SER A 142 -5.03 -1.81 3.75
N GLU A 143 -3.73 -2.06 3.81
CA GLU A 143 -2.77 -1.66 2.78
C GLU A 143 -2.92 -2.45 1.49
N GLU A 144 -3.13 -3.77 1.56
CA GLU A 144 -3.45 -4.57 0.39
C GLU A 144 -4.73 -4.05 -0.29
N ILE A 145 -5.78 -3.75 0.48
CA ILE A 145 -7.05 -3.29 -0.05
C ILE A 145 -6.91 -1.94 -0.76
N ALA A 146 -6.30 -0.96 -0.09
CA ALA A 146 -6.21 0.39 -0.61
C ALA A 146 -5.20 0.49 -1.76
N TYR A 147 -3.96 0.06 -1.52
CA TYR A 147 -2.85 0.32 -2.44
C TYR A 147 -2.84 -0.67 -3.60
N ARG A 148 -2.90 -1.98 -3.33
CA ARG A 148 -2.81 -3.02 -4.37
C ARG A 148 -4.15 -3.35 -5.00
N GLY A 149 -5.22 -3.28 -4.23
CA GLY A 149 -6.58 -3.44 -4.69
C GLY A 149 -7.02 -2.24 -5.52
N LEU A 150 -7.50 -1.19 -4.86
CA LEU A 150 -8.17 -0.06 -5.53
C LEU A 150 -7.21 0.82 -6.34
N LEU A 151 -6.19 1.39 -5.70
CA LEU A 151 -5.34 2.44 -6.28
C LEU A 151 -4.51 1.90 -7.46
N LEU A 152 -3.85 0.76 -7.30
CA LEU A 152 -3.13 0.11 -8.39
C LEU A 152 -4.08 -0.33 -9.52
N GLY A 153 -5.29 -0.82 -9.19
CA GLY A 153 -6.31 -1.15 -10.18
C GLY A 153 -6.70 0.04 -11.06
N ILE A 154 -6.87 1.23 -10.47
CA ILE A 154 -7.12 2.47 -11.23
C ILE A 154 -5.91 2.85 -12.07
N LEU A 155 -4.71 2.86 -11.49
CA LEU A 155 -3.48 3.22 -12.20
C LEU A 155 -3.18 2.28 -13.37
N ASN A 156 -3.56 1.01 -13.27
CA ASN A 156 -3.44 0.04 -14.35
C ASN A 156 -4.34 0.38 -15.55
N VAL A 157 -5.44 1.10 -15.36
CA VAL A 157 -6.27 1.61 -16.46
C VAL A 157 -5.68 2.91 -17.02
N VAL A 158 -5.18 3.79 -16.14
CA VAL A 158 -4.55 5.06 -16.52
C VAL A 158 -3.30 4.85 -17.36
N PHE A 159 -2.41 3.94 -16.92
CA PHE A 159 -1.20 3.58 -17.62
C PHE A 159 -1.42 2.28 -18.37
N LYS A 160 -1.42 2.31 -19.71
CA LYS A 160 -1.73 1.11 -20.51
C LYS A 160 -0.49 0.29 -20.81
N LYS A 161 0.70 0.89 -20.91
CA LYS A 161 1.93 0.14 -21.19
C LYS A 161 2.28 -0.79 -20.03
N ARG A 162 2.82 -1.94 -20.41
CA ARG A 162 3.31 -2.98 -19.50
C ARG A 162 4.67 -3.46 -19.97
N ILE A 163 5.56 -3.71 -19.02
CA ILE A 163 6.87 -4.31 -19.23
C ILE A 163 6.81 -5.69 -18.57
N LYS A 164 7.26 -6.74 -19.27
CA LYS A 164 7.37 -8.07 -18.69
C LYS A 164 8.71 -8.22 -18.00
N ILE A 165 8.71 -8.39 -16.68
CA ILE A 165 9.91 -8.69 -15.89
C ILE A 165 9.69 -10.06 -15.24
N TRP A 166 10.55 -11.03 -15.60
CA TRP A 166 10.54 -12.39 -15.03
C TRP A 166 9.15 -13.06 -15.09
N GLY A 167 8.40 -12.82 -16.17
CA GLY A 167 7.06 -13.35 -16.39
C GLY A 167 5.92 -12.58 -15.71
N ALA A 168 6.22 -11.56 -14.89
CA ALA A 168 5.23 -10.62 -14.35
C ALA A 168 5.05 -9.43 -15.29
N SER A 169 3.80 -9.06 -15.59
CA SER A 169 3.46 -7.90 -16.41
C SER A 169 3.31 -6.68 -15.50
N LEU A 170 4.32 -5.82 -15.47
CA LEU A 170 4.39 -4.64 -14.60
C LEU A 170 4.07 -3.37 -15.38
N GLY A 171 3.13 -2.58 -14.88
CA GLY A 171 2.80 -1.26 -15.42
C GLY A 171 3.49 -0.15 -14.64
N TYR A 172 3.51 1.05 -15.21
CA TYR A 172 3.98 2.24 -14.49
C TYR A 172 3.18 2.52 -13.22
N GLY A 173 1.92 2.06 -13.16
CA GLY A 173 1.11 2.09 -11.93
C GLY A 173 1.77 1.38 -10.75
N THR A 174 2.50 0.28 -11.00
CA THR A 174 3.23 -0.44 -9.95
C THR A 174 4.38 0.41 -9.39
N VAL A 175 5.09 1.15 -10.24
CA VAL A 175 6.19 2.02 -9.78
C VAL A 175 5.64 3.18 -8.95
N VAL A 176 4.59 3.85 -9.43
CA VAL A 176 3.94 4.96 -8.71
C VAL A 176 3.43 4.50 -7.35
N ILE A 177 2.71 3.37 -7.29
CA ILE A 177 2.15 2.89 -6.02
C ILE A 177 3.26 2.46 -5.04
N SER A 178 4.36 1.86 -5.52
CA SER A 178 5.49 1.50 -4.67
C SER A 178 6.16 2.72 -4.03
N ILE A 179 6.30 3.82 -4.77
CA ILE A 179 6.85 5.07 -4.24
C ILE A 179 5.94 5.67 -3.17
N LEU A 180 4.65 5.78 -3.46
CA LEU A 180 3.67 6.37 -2.53
C LEU A 180 3.53 5.53 -1.27
N PHE A 181 3.52 4.21 -1.40
CA PHE A 181 3.51 3.29 -0.26
C PHE A 181 4.74 3.47 0.63
N HIS A 182 5.92 3.67 0.03
CA HIS A 182 7.15 3.96 0.76
C HIS A 182 7.11 5.33 1.47
N TRP A 183 6.54 6.34 0.82
CA TRP A 183 6.39 7.68 1.37
C TRP A 183 5.47 7.71 2.59
N LYS A 184 4.31 7.05 2.50
CA LYS A 184 3.33 6.94 3.61
C LYS A 184 3.97 6.47 4.91
N ARG A 185 4.94 5.55 4.85
CA ARG A 185 5.61 4.97 6.02
C ARG A 185 6.60 5.94 6.70
N LEU A 186 6.48 7.26 6.48
CA LEU A 186 7.15 8.28 7.30
C LEU A 186 6.56 8.23 8.71
N PRO A 187 7.38 8.50 9.75
CA PRO A 187 6.92 8.45 11.12
C PRO A 187 6.07 9.69 11.37
N ILE A 188 4.81 9.67 10.94
CA ILE A 188 3.80 10.33 11.75
C ILE A 188 3.63 9.36 12.90
N GLN A 189 4.36 9.64 13.99
CA GLN A 189 4.16 9.02 15.29
C GLN A 189 2.74 9.37 15.74
N VAL A 190 1.74 8.74 15.16
CA VAL A 190 0.42 8.62 15.77
C VAL A 190 0.32 7.15 16.11
N TRP A 191 0.81 6.87 17.32
CA TRP A 191 0.37 5.73 18.10
C TRP A 191 -1.14 5.91 18.31
#